data_AF-A0A2G8SQV3-F1
#
_entry.id   AF-A0A2G8SQV3-F1
#
_cell.length_a   1.000
_cell.length_b   1.000
_cell.length_c   1.000
_cell.angle_alpha   90.00
_cell.angle_beta   90.00
_cell.angle_gamma   90.00
#
_symmetry.space_group_name_H-M   'P 1'
#
loop_
_entity.id
_entity.type
_entity.pdbx_description
1 polymer ?
#
loop_
_entity_poly.entity_id
_entity_poly.type
_entity_poly.pdbx_seq_one_letter_code
_entity_poly.pdbx_strand_id
1 'polypeptide(L)'
;MGTAEASEGQSASASAAPATASASSTDAEGDSAMNEADEDEGAEDGDGDLAAPVFFVVNPVSPDERTKLTGISNLTALRLLNDVDVRRAPAPPRGTKRIRPPNRLVDHDGWQEVYAGKMVWVYDEKSNQDQSVRLVSQRGTPMYGTATGDSWRARVSHICELQANLATGALTIDFGGLDRWDYVERARNSEEAAS
;
A
#
# COMPACT_ATOMS: atom_id res chain seq x y z
N MET A 1 -10.97 41.64 -52.35
CA MET A 1 -11.81 41.39 -53.54
C MET A 1 -11.79 39.89 -53.78
N GLY A 2 -12.93 39.21 -53.65
CA GLY A 2 -13.17 37.80 -54.00
C GLY A 2 -12.64 36.75 -53.00
N THR A 3 -13.30 35.68 -52.59
CA THR A 3 -14.70 35.20 -52.50
C THR A 3 -14.60 33.83 -51.79
N ALA A 4 -15.62 33.47 -51.00
CA ALA A 4 -15.72 32.20 -50.27
C ALA A 4 -15.90 30.98 -51.20
N GLU A 5 -15.59 29.78 -50.70
CA GLU A 5 -16.51 28.63 -50.85
C GLU A 5 -16.23 27.54 -49.81
N ALA A 6 -17.32 27.04 -49.23
CA ALA A 6 -17.42 25.94 -48.30
C ALA A 6 -17.62 24.62 -49.06
N SER A 7 -17.31 23.48 -48.43
CA SER A 7 -17.85 22.19 -48.84
C SER A 7 -17.97 21.27 -47.61
N GLU A 8 -19.22 21.06 -47.20
CA GLU A 8 -19.66 20.06 -46.24
C GLU A 8 -19.62 18.66 -46.88
N GLY A 9 -19.24 17.66 -46.08
CA GLY A 9 -19.35 16.24 -46.41
C GLY A 9 -19.92 15.48 -45.22
N GLN A 10 -21.21 15.67 -44.97
CA GLN A 10 -22.01 14.96 -43.98
C GLN A 10 -22.65 13.74 -44.68
N SER A 11 -22.41 12.52 -44.19
CA SER A 11 -23.19 11.33 -44.57
C SER A 11 -23.62 10.58 -43.31
N ALA A 12 -24.93 10.46 -43.17
CA ALA A 12 -25.64 9.91 -42.03
C ALA A 12 -26.15 8.48 -42.27
N SER A 13 -26.50 7.80 -41.16
CA SER A 13 -27.43 6.67 -41.00
C SER A 13 -26.87 5.27 -41.33
N ALA A 14 -27.16 4.19 -40.58
CA ALA A 14 -28.42 3.87 -39.93
C ALA A 14 -28.31 2.96 -38.69
N SER A 15 -29.36 3.09 -37.86
CA SER A 15 -29.74 2.35 -36.67
C SER A 15 -30.39 0.99 -37.00
N ALA A 16 -30.15 -0.03 -36.17
CA ALA A 16 -31.11 -1.12 -35.93
C ALA A 16 -30.89 -1.72 -34.53
N ALA A 17 -31.95 -1.69 -33.72
CA ALA A 17 -32.02 -2.21 -32.35
C ALA A 17 -32.70 -3.61 -32.32
N PRO A 18 -33.18 -4.12 -31.18
CA PRO A 18 -32.68 -5.30 -30.47
C PRO A 18 -33.56 -6.56 -30.65
N ALA A 19 -33.03 -7.73 -30.29
CA ALA A 19 -33.81 -8.96 -30.18
C ALA A 19 -33.84 -9.45 -28.72
N THR A 20 -35.03 -9.41 -28.14
CA THR A 20 -35.45 -10.06 -26.89
C THR A 20 -36.02 -11.45 -27.16
N ALA A 21 -35.70 -12.43 -26.30
CA ALA A 21 -36.58 -13.54 -25.86
C ALA A 21 -35.87 -14.26 -24.70
N SER A 22 -36.40 -14.21 -23.47
CA SER A 22 -37.32 -15.20 -22.85
C SER A 22 -36.70 -16.59 -22.70
N ALA A 23 -36.81 -17.35 -21.60
CA ALA A 23 -37.36 -17.20 -20.26
C ALA A 23 -37.02 -18.52 -19.51
N SER A 24 -37.40 -18.60 -18.23
CA SER A 24 -37.76 -19.85 -17.49
C SER A 24 -36.73 -20.44 -16.50
N SER A 25 -36.94 -20.06 -15.23
CA SER A 25 -37.22 -20.92 -14.05
C SER A 25 -36.50 -22.27 -13.90
N THR A 26 -35.93 -22.52 -12.72
CA THR A 26 -36.47 -23.48 -11.73
C THR A 26 -35.68 -23.48 -10.43
N ASP A 27 -36.42 -23.69 -9.36
CA ASP A 27 -36.06 -23.81 -7.95
C ASP A 27 -35.01 -24.90 -7.66
N ALA A 28 -34.25 -24.71 -6.58
CA ALA A 28 -34.03 -25.76 -5.59
C ALA A 28 -33.37 -25.18 -4.33
N GLU A 29 -34.11 -25.29 -3.23
CA GLU A 29 -33.67 -25.17 -1.85
C GLU A 29 -32.39 -25.99 -1.56
N GLY A 30 -31.57 -25.47 -0.65
CA GLY A 30 -30.41 -26.14 -0.11
C GLY A 30 -29.98 -25.48 1.21
N ASP A 31 -30.94 -25.30 2.12
CA ASP A 31 -30.66 -25.04 3.53
C ASP A 31 -30.03 -26.30 4.12
N SER A 32 -28.76 -26.22 4.47
CA SER A 32 -28.07 -27.26 5.23
C SER A 32 -27.28 -26.58 6.33
N ALA A 33 -27.98 -26.41 7.45
CA ALA A 33 -27.43 -26.06 8.75
C ALA A 33 -26.26 -27.02 9.09
N MET A 34 -25.05 -26.47 9.21
CA MET A 34 -23.90 -27.20 9.76
C MET A 34 -24.06 -27.26 11.28
N ASN A 35 -24.39 -28.45 11.77
CA ASN A 35 -24.43 -28.79 13.18
C ASN A 35 -22.99 -28.83 13.72
N GLU A 36 -22.66 -27.94 14.65
CA GLU A 36 -21.44 -27.98 15.46
C GLU A 36 -21.52 -29.19 16.39
N ALA A 37 -20.65 -30.18 16.17
CA ALA A 37 -20.31 -31.17 17.17
C ALA A 37 -18.80 -31.06 17.43
N ASP A 38 -18.49 -30.30 18.49
CA ASP A 38 -17.21 -30.35 19.19
C ASP A 38 -16.95 -31.77 19.68
N GLU A 39 -15.97 -32.44 19.07
CA GLU A 39 -15.25 -33.54 19.70
C GLU A 39 -13.75 -33.26 19.59
N ASP A 40 -13.26 -32.65 20.68
CA ASP A 40 -11.86 -32.48 21.06
C ASP A 40 -11.24 -33.86 21.30
N GLU A 41 -10.44 -34.33 20.34
CA GLU A 41 -9.47 -35.40 20.57
C GLU A 41 -8.10 -34.99 20.02
N GLY A 42 -7.30 -34.40 20.92
CA GLY A 42 -5.88 -34.69 21.10
C GLY A 42 -5.02 -34.78 19.84
N ALA A 43 -4.63 -33.64 19.26
CA ALA A 43 -3.49 -33.58 18.35
C ALA A 43 -2.20 -33.47 19.17
N GLU A 44 -1.53 -34.60 19.33
CA GLU A 44 -0.17 -34.73 19.82
C GLU A 44 0.78 -33.74 19.12
N ASP A 45 1.71 -33.17 19.91
CA ASP A 45 2.81 -32.30 19.50
C ASP A 45 3.70 -32.97 18.42
N GLY A 46 3.22 -32.92 17.18
CA GLY A 46 4.05 -33.07 15.99
C GLY A 46 4.70 -31.73 15.73
N ASP A 47 5.96 -31.59 16.13
CA ASP A 47 6.91 -30.55 15.71
C ASP A 47 7.22 -30.70 14.20
N GLY A 48 6.16 -30.73 13.40
CA GLY A 48 6.20 -30.57 11.97
C GLY A 48 6.63 -29.13 11.74
N ASP A 49 7.65 -28.98 10.92
CA ASP A 49 8.18 -27.72 10.39
C ASP A 49 7.03 -26.93 9.73
N LEU A 50 6.18 -26.31 10.56
CA LEU A 50 5.11 -25.43 10.13
C LEU A 50 5.84 -24.25 9.53
N ALA A 51 5.87 -24.22 8.20
CA ALA A 51 6.50 -23.16 7.43
C ALA A 51 6.22 -21.81 8.10
N ALA A 52 7.30 -21.12 8.49
CA ALA A 52 7.20 -19.89 9.26
C ALA A 52 6.15 -18.94 8.61
N PRO A 53 5.22 -18.37 9.39
CA PRO A 53 4.08 -17.65 8.85
C PRO A 53 4.54 -16.48 7.96
N VAL A 54 4.04 -16.46 6.72
CA VAL A 54 4.38 -15.45 5.70
C VAL A 54 3.94 -14.05 6.12
N PHE A 55 2.86 -13.97 6.91
CA PHE A 55 2.32 -12.73 7.46
C PHE A 55 2.19 -12.79 8.97
N PHE A 56 2.36 -11.64 9.59
CA PHE A 56 1.94 -11.38 10.96
C PHE A 56 0.89 -10.27 10.93
N VAL A 57 -0.26 -10.50 11.56
CA VAL A 57 -1.38 -9.56 11.54
C VAL A 57 -1.52 -8.90 12.90
N VAL A 58 -1.40 -7.58 12.93
CA VAL A 58 -1.71 -6.77 14.11
C VAL A 58 -3.14 -6.27 13.98
N ASN A 59 -4.07 -6.86 14.74
CA ASN A 59 -5.46 -6.44 14.77
C ASN A 59 -5.83 -5.93 16.18
N PRO A 60 -6.02 -4.61 16.39
CA PRO A 60 -6.37 -4.07 17.70
C PRO A 60 -7.79 -4.50 18.13
N VAL A 61 -7.86 -5.29 19.21
CA VAL A 61 -9.11 -5.85 19.70
C VAL A 61 -9.86 -4.84 20.58
N SER A 62 -9.13 -4.06 21.40
CA SER A 62 -9.72 -3.06 22.29
C SER A 62 -9.91 -1.69 21.62
N PRO A 63 -10.90 -0.87 22.03
CA PRO A 63 -11.08 0.49 21.53
C PRO A 63 -9.87 1.41 21.78
N ASP A 64 -9.18 1.23 22.90
CA ASP A 64 -8.01 2.03 23.25
C ASP A 64 -6.83 1.73 22.32
N GLU A 65 -6.59 0.45 21.99
CA GLU A 65 -5.57 0.05 21.01
C GLU A 65 -5.92 0.53 19.60
N ARG A 66 -7.20 0.43 19.21
CA ARG A 66 -7.67 0.96 17.93
C ARG A 66 -7.38 2.44 17.82
N THR A 67 -7.66 3.19 18.88
CA THR A 67 -7.40 4.63 18.92
C THR A 67 -5.91 4.95 18.73
N LYS A 68 -5.00 4.15 19.31
CA LYS A 68 -3.55 4.32 19.16
C LYS A 68 -3.04 4.04 17.73
N LEU A 69 -3.66 3.11 17.03
CA LEU A 69 -3.24 2.70 15.68
C LEU A 69 -4.02 3.38 14.54
N THR A 70 -5.12 4.06 14.86
CA THR A 70 -5.94 4.75 13.86
C THR A 70 -5.21 5.97 13.32
N GLY A 71 -5.11 6.05 11.99
CA GLY A 71 -4.57 7.23 11.30
C GLY A 71 -3.08 7.49 11.53
N ILE A 72 -2.32 6.50 12.03
CA ILE A 72 -0.86 6.64 12.19
C ILE A 72 -0.19 6.92 10.84
N SER A 73 0.88 7.72 10.87
CA SER A 73 1.72 7.96 9.70
C SER A 73 2.58 6.75 9.38
N ASN A 74 3.20 6.78 8.20
CA ASN A 74 4.16 5.75 7.82
C ASN A 74 5.40 5.73 8.73
N LEU A 75 5.92 6.89 9.14
CA LEU A 75 7.04 6.97 10.07
C LEU A 75 6.69 6.40 11.44
N THR A 76 5.50 6.73 11.97
CA THR A 76 5.02 6.15 13.22
C THR A 76 4.86 4.63 13.11
N ALA A 77 4.31 4.13 12.00
CA ALA A 77 4.18 2.69 11.77
C ALA A 77 5.55 1.98 11.75
N LEU A 78 6.54 2.56 11.05
CA LEU A 78 7.89 2.03 11.02
C LEU A 78 8.56 2.07 12.40
N ARG A 79 8.45 3.17 13.14
CA ARG A 79 9.03 3.28 14.50
C ARG A 79 8.42 2.29 15.50
N LEU A 80 7.17 1.89 15.29
CA LEU A 80 6.48 0.92 16.15
C LEU A 80 6.78 -0.54 15.80
N LEU A 81 6.95 -0.85 14.50
CA LEU A 81 6.98 -2.23 14.01
C LEU A 81 8.34 -2.66 13.43
N ASN A 82 9.30 -1.73 13.37
CA ASN A 82 10.64 -1.98 12.87
C ASN A 82 11.70 -1.50 13.86
N ASP A 83 12.87 -2.12 13.77
CA ASP A 83 14.04 -1.66 14.48
C ASP A 83 14.51 -0.35 13.84
N VAL A 84 14.65 0.68 14.67
CA VAL A 84 15.12 2.01 14.25
C VAL A 84 16.59 2.15 14.58
N ASP A 85 17.39 2.49 13.59
CA ASP A 85 18.79 2.87 13.77
C ASP A 85 19.07 4.18 13.02
N VAL A 86 20.22 4.79 13.27
CA VAL A 86 20.66 6.02 12.61
C VAL A 86 21.94 5.77 11.84
N ARG A 87 21.98 6.24 10.60
CA ARG A 87 23.19 6.22 9.77
C ARG A 87 23.50 7.60 9.22
N ARG A 88 24.73 7.79 8.75
CA ARG A 88 25.10 9.02 8.03
C ARG A 88 24.19 9.19 6.81
N ALA A 89 23.63 10.39 6.67
CA ALA A 89 22.86 10.76 5.51
C ALA A 89 23.78 10.86 4.28
N PRO A 90 23.33 10.42 3.08
CA PRO A 90 24.05 10.64 1.84
C PRO A 90 24.34 12.14 1.66
N ALA A 91 25.57 12.46 1.26
CA ALA A 91 25.93 13.84 0.99
C ALA A 91 25.06 14.37 -0.16
N PRO A 92 24.48 15.59 -0.03
CA PRO A 92 23.76 16.21 -1.13
C PRO A 92 24.70 16.40 -2.33
N PRO A 93 24.23 16.12 -3.57
CA PRO A 93 24.97 16.51 -4.76
C PRO A 93 25.28 18.01 -4.77
N ARG A 94 26.39 18.41 -5.43
CA ARG A 94 26.79 19.82 -5.48
C ARG A 94 25.70 20.65 -6.17
N GLY A 95 25.27 21.73 -5.51
CA GLY A 95 24.25 22.65 -6.06
C GLY A 95 22.80 22.24 -5.77
N THR A 96 22.55 21.14 -5.07
CA THR A 96 21.19 20.74 -4.67
C THR A 96 20.62 21.70 -3.63
N LYS A 97 19.41 22.22 -3.89
CA LYS A 97 18.66 23.01 -2.91
C LYS A 97 18.24 22.09 -1.75
N ARG A 98 18.47 22.53 -0.51
CA ARG A 98 17.96 21.81 0.68
C ARG A 98 16.44 21.68 0.60
N ILE A 99 15.94 20.49 0.90
CA ILE A 99 14.49 20.21 0.90
C ILE A 99 13.84 20.94 2.08
N ARG A 100 12.60 21.42 1.88
CA ARG A 100 11.79 22.05 2.92
C ARG A 100 10.52 21.21 3.14
N PRO A 101 10.08 21.01 4.39
CA PRO A 101 10.71 21.47 5.63
C PRO A 101 12.05 20.76 5.92
N PRO A 102 12.97 21.41 6.69
CA PRO A 102 14.26 20.81 7.01
C PRO A 102 14.08 19.55 7.85
N ASN A 103 14.78 18.47 7.50
CA ASN A 103 14.77 17.25 8.30
C ASN A 103 15.77 17.41 9.44
N ARG A 104 15.31 17.31 10.69
CA ARG A 104 16.13 17.64 11.87
C ARG A 104 17.44 16.86 11.93
N LEU A 105 17.39 15.55 11.70
CA LEU A 105 18.57 14.68 11.78
C LEU A 105 19.56 14.95 10.64
N VAL A 106 19.02 15.14 9.44
CA VAL A 106 19.83 15.36 8.23
C VAL A 106 20.48 16.73 8.26
N ASP A 107 19.74 17.76 8.67
CA ASP A 107 20.20 19.14 8.60
C ASP A 107 21.06 19.58 9.80
N HIS A 108 20.89 18.99 10.99
CA HIS A 108 21.67 19.32 12.18
C HIS A 108 23.02 18.59 12.20
N ASP A 109 23.02 17.27 12.03
CA ASP A 109 24.20 16.42 12.26
C ASP A 109 24.54 15.50 11.08
N GLY A 110 23.77 15.56 9.99
CA GLY A 110 23.98 14.70 8.82
C GLY A 110 23.67 13.23 9.10
N TRP A 111 22.68 12.95 9.94
CA TRP A 111 22.16 11.61 10.20
C TRP A 111 20.79 11.41 9.58
N GLN A 112 20.38 10.17 9.41
CA GLN A 112 19.03 9.80 9.00
C GLN A 112 18.63 8.50 9.67
N GLU A 113 17.35 8.37 9.97
CA GLU A 113 16.77 7.11 10.43
C GLU A 113 16.80 6.06 9.31
N VAL A 114 17.10 4.84 9.70
CA VAL A 114 16.93 3.62 8.90
C VAL A 114 16.13 2.62 9.68
N TYR A 115 15.34 1.85 8.94
CA TYR A 115 14.44 0.86 9.50
C TYR A 115 14.81 -0.52 8.99
N ALA A 116 14.91 -1.47 9.91
CA ALA A 116 15.14 -2.88 9.62
C ALA A 116 13.98 -3.72 10.18
N GLY A 117 13.64 -4.82 9.50
CA GLY A 117 12.64 -5.77 9.98
C GLY A 117 11.60 -6.13 8.92
N LYS A 118 10.38 -6.43 9.37
CA LYS A 118 9.30 -6.92 8.49
C LYS A 118 8.66 -5.81 7.69
N MET A 119 8.31 -6.12 6.44
CA MET A 119 7.53 -5.25 5.57
C MET A 119 6.18 -4.92 6.20
N VAL A 120 5.80 -3.63 6.18
CA VAL A 120 4.58 -3.15 6.83
C VAL A 120 3.50 -2.88 5.80
N TRP A 121 2.40 -3.61 5.93
CA TRP A 121 1.17 -3.42 5.18
C TRP A 121 0.12 -2.80 6.10
N VAL A 122 -0.49 -1.70 5.67
CA VAL A 122 -1.51 -0.98 6.42
C VAL A 122 -2.83 -1.11 5.68
N TYR A 123 -3.82 -1.68 6.37
CA TYR A 123 -5.22 -1.66 5.98
C TYR A 123 -5.91 -0.54 6.76
N ASP A 124 -6.31 0.54 6.07
CA ASP A 124 -6.90 1.72 6.68
C ASP A 124 -8.32 2.00 6.17
N GLU A 125 -8.94 3.10 6.61
CA GLU A 125 -10.29 3.46 6.17
C GLU A 125 -10.41 3.54 4.64
N LYS A 126 -9.37 4.05 3.98
CA LYS A 126 -9.30 4.15 2.53
C LYS A 126 -9.25 2.79 1.86
N SER A 127 -8.64 1.78 2.49
CA SER A 127 -8.63 0.41 2.01
C SER A 127 -10.02 -0.18 1.75
N ASN A 128 -11.01 0.19 2.57
CA ASN A 128 -12.39 -0.24 2.36
C ASN A 128 -13.02 0.40 1.10
N GLN A 129 -12.59 1.60 0.74
CA GLN A 129 -13.17 2.40 -0.34
C GLN A 129 -12.57 2.01 -1.70
N ASP A 130 -11.26 1.86 -1.77
CA ASP A 130 -10.53 1.63 -3.02
C ASP A 130 -10.01 0.20 -3.19
N GLN A 131 -10.29 -0.69 -2.23
CA GLN A 131 -9.85 -2.09 -2.21
C GLN A 131 -8.32 -2.20 -2.37
N SER A 132 -7.59 -1.29 -1.73
CA SER A 132 -6.13 -1.25 -1.72
C SER A 132 -5.54 -1.23 -0.32
N VAL A 133 -4.34 -1.77 -0.14
CA VAL A 133 -3.54 -1.64 1.09
C VAL A 133 -2.35 -0.74 0.85
N ARG A 134 -1.99 0.03 1.87
CA ARG A 134 -0.82 0.89 1.84
C ARG A 134 0.40 0.07 2.27
N LEU A 135 1.34 -0.10 1.36
CA LEU A 135 2.64 -0.69 1.62
C LEU A 135 3.64 0.42 1.99
N VAL A 136 4.28 0.29 3.14
CA VAL A 136 5.25 1.26 3.65
C VAL A 136 6.69 0.80 3.38
N SER A 137 7.48 1.65 2.75
CA SER A 137 8.89 1.40 2.49
C SER A 137 9.74 1.70 3.72
N GLN A 138 10.50 0.69 4.15
CA GLN A 138 11.55 0.83 5.16
C GLN A 138 12.79 1.57 4.62
N ARG A 139 12.98 1.54 3.30
CA ARG A 139 14.13 2.14 2.62
C ARG A 139 13.71 3.49 2.04
N GLY A 140 14.32 4.56 2.54
CA GLY A 140 14.39 5.81 1.81
C GLY A 140 15.22 5.62 0.54
N THR A 141 14.93 6.37 -0.52
CA THR A 141 15.80 6.38 -1.71
C THR A 141 17.21 6.80 -1.25
N PRO A 142 18.30 6.28 -1.83
CA PRO A 142 19.67 6.69 -1.47
C PRO A 142 20.00 8.15 -1.86
N MET A 143 19.01 8.93 -2.27
CA MET A 143 19.15 10.34 -2.65
C MET A 143 18.83 11.25 -1.47
N TYR A 144 19.65 12.29 -1.31
CA TYR A 144 19.46 13.33 -0.29
C TYR A 144 18.04 13.92 -0.35
N GLY A 145 17.38 13.97 0.80
CA GLY A 145 16.07 14.57 0.98
C GLY A 145 14.87 13.69 0.58
N THR A 146 15.09 12.43 0.18
CA THR A 146 13.97 11.50 0.07
C THR A 146 13.49 11.08 1.46
N ALA A 147 12.19 11.18 1.69
CA ALA A 147 11.59 10.86 2.97
C ALA A 147 11.63 9.33 3.16
N THR A 148 12.26 8.87 4.24
CA THR A 148 12.03 7.50 4.71
C THR A 148 10.53 7.33 5.03
N GLY A 149 9.98 6.13 4.84
CA GLY A 149 8.55 5.89 5.04
C GLY A 149 7.67 6.24 3.84
N ASP A 150 8.24 6.39 2.64
CA ASP A 150 7.44 6.46 1.42
C ASP A 150 6.49 5.25 1.30
N SER A 151 5.30 5.48 0.75
CA SER A 151 4.32 4.43 0.57
C SER A 151 3.69 4.43 -0.80
N TRP A 152 3.18 3.25 -1.16
CA TRP A 152 2.38 3.01 -2.35
C TRP A 152 1.15 2.16 -1.98
N ARG A 153 0.07 2.26 -2.77
CA ARG A 153 -1.15 1.47 -2.56
C ARG A 153 -1.26 0.35 -3.59
N ALA A 154 -1.39 -0.88 -3.10
CA ALA A 154 -1.55 -2.09 -3.91
C ALA A 154 -2.95 -2.66 -3.73
N ARG A 155 -3.52 -3.30 -4.75
CA ARG A 155 -4.85 -3.95 -4.61
C ARG A 155 -4.80 -5.10 -3.60
N VAL A 156 -5.82 -5.19 -2.75
CA VAL A 156 -5.93 -6.18 -1.66
C VAL A 156 -5.85 -7.62 -2.19
N SER A 157 -6.43 -7.89 -3.36
CA SER A 157 -6.45 -9.22 -3.97
C SER A 157 -5.08 -9.80 -4.32
N HIS A 158 -4.02 -8.98 -4.34
CA HIS A 158 -2.67 -9.39 -4.73
C HIS A 158 -1.67 -9.40 -3.57
N ILE A 159 -2.10 -9.15 -2.32
CA ILE A 159 -1.16 -9.00 -1.18
C ILE A 159 -0.28 -10.25 -1.00
N CYS A 160 -0.87 -11.44 -1.03
CA CYS A 160 -0.12 -12.69 -0.81
C CYS A 160 0.95 -12.92 -1.90
N GLU A 161 0.57 -12.71 -3.16
CA GLU A 161 1.48 -12.83 -4.30
C GLU A 161 2.60 -11.77 -4.21
N LEU A 162 2.24 -10.51 -3.93
CA LEU A 162 3.20 -9.42 -3.79
C LEU A 162 4.18 -9.68 -2.65
N GLN A 163 3.70 -10.12 -1.49
CA GLN A 163 4.55 -10.44 -0.34
C GLN A 163 5.54 -11.56 -0.67
N ALA A 164 5.09 -12.64 -1.31
CA ALA A 164 5.96 -13.74 -1.69
C ALA A 164 7.04 -13.30 -2.70
N ASN A 165 6.64 -12.53 -3.72
CA ASN A 165 7.57 -12.00 -4.73
C ASN A 165 8.56 -10.99 -4.15
N LEU A 166 8.14 -10.17 -3.19
CA LEU A 166 8.99 -9.21 -2.49
C LEU A 166 9.97 -9.91 -1.53
N ALA A 167 9.50 -10.93 -0.79
CA ALA A 167 10.32 -11.68 0.15
C ALA A 167 11.41 -12.53 -0.54
N THR A 168 11.10 -13.11 -1.70
CA THR A 168 12.06 -13.89 -2.51
C THR A 168 13.02 -13.00 -3.30
N GLY A 169 12.77 -11.69 -3.37
CA GLY A 169 13.52 -10.76 -4.21
C GLY A 169 13.25 -10.93 -5.71
N ALA A 170 12.29 -11.78 -6.10
CA ALA A 170 11.85 -11.93 -7.49
C ALA A 170 11.26 -10.62 -8.04
N LEU A 171 10.68 -9.81 -7.15
CA LEU A 171 10.21 -8.47 -7.45
C LEU A 171 10.84 -7.49 -6.45
N THR A 172 11.26 -6.34 -6.96
CA THR A 172 11.59 -5.17 -6.14
C THR A 172 10.63 -4.06 -6.51
N ILE A 173 10.03 -3.41 -5.52
CA ILE A 173 9.29 -2.18 -5.76
C ILE A 173 10.33 -1.08 -5.81
N ASP A 174 10.69 -0.69 -7.03
CA ASP A 174 11.40 0.55 -7.25
C ASP A 174 10.39 1.69 -7.19
N PHE A 175 10.56 2.52 -6.18
CA PHE A 175 9.84 3.75 -5.98
C PHE A 175 10.24 4.82 -7.02
N GLY A 176 11.22 4.54 -7.90
CA GLY A 176 11.20 4.88 -9.32
C GLY A 176 11.35 6.35 -9.72
N GLY A 177 11.44 7.29 -8.77
CA GLY A 177 11.66 8.71 -9.05
C GLY A 177 10.57 9.42 -9.88
N LEU A 178 9.55 8.70 -10.34
CA LEU A 178 8.43 9.16 -11.18
C LEU A 178 7.10 8.64 -10.60
N ASP A 179 6.44 9.52 -9.83
CA ASP A 179 4.98 9.70 -9.76
C ASP A 179 4.04 8.54 -9.40
N ARG A 180 4.43 7.63 -8.49
CA ARG A 180 3.44 6.70 -7.87
C ARG A 180 3.42 6.67 -6.35
N TRP A 181 4.07 7.63 -5.74
CA TRP A 181 4.05 7.78 -4.30
C TRP A 181 2.72 8.33 -3.84
N ASP A 182 2.27 7.89 -2.66
CA ASP A 182 1.22 8.60 -1.96
C ASP A 182 1.77 9.97 -1.52
N TYR A 183 1.50 11.00 -2.33
CA TYR A 183 2.03 12.35 -2.13
C TYR A 183 1.60 12.94 -0.79
N VAL A 184 0.36 12.64 -0.38
CA VAL A 184 -0.20 13.12 0.90
C VAL A 184 0.59 12.54 2.06
N GLU A 185 0.89 11.24 2.02
CA GLU A 185 1.71 10.59 3.05
C GLU A 185 3.16 11.08 3.02
N ARG A 186 3.74 11.34 1.84
CA ARG A 186 5.08 11.94 1.80
C ARG A 186 5.12 13.31 2.44
N ALA A 187 4.14 14.17 2.14
CA ALA A 187 4.07 15.50 2.74
C ALA A 187 3.99 15.38 4.27
N ARG A 188 3.11 14.51 4.76
CA ARG A 188 2.96 14.19 6.17
C ARG A 188 4.25 13.68 6.82
N ASN A 189 4.95 12.74 6.18
CA ASN A 189 6.24 12.23 6.66
C ASN A 189 7.30 13.33 6.74
N SER A 190 7.31 14.24 5.77
CA SER A 190 8.26 15.36 5.74
C SER A 190 8.00 16.34 6.88
N GLU A 191 6.73 16.60 7.19
CA GLU A 191 6.32 17.41 8.34
C GLU A 191 6.67 16.75 9.68
N GLU A 192 6.38 15.46 9.83
CA GLU A 192 6.69 14.71 11.05
C GLU A 192 8.21 14.58 11.27
N ALA A 193 8.99 14.38 10.22
CA ALA A 193 10.45 14.34 10.31
C ALA A 193 11.08 15.72 10.61
N ALA A 194 10.33 16.81 10.41
CA ALA A 194 10.74 18.15 10.78
C ALA A 194 10.39 18.51 12.23
N SER A 195 9.45 17.80 12.86
CA SER A 195 9.05 17.99 14.26
C SER A 195 10.06 17.42 15.25
#